data_AF-A0A917SWZ4-F1
#
_entry.id   AF-A0A917SWZ4-F1
#
_cell.length_a   1.000
_cell.length_b   1.000
_cell.length_c   1.000
_cell.angle_alpha   90.00
_cell.angle_beta   90.00
_cell.angle_gamma   90.00
#
_symmetry.space_group_name_H-M   'P 1'
#
loop_
_entity.id
_entity.type
_entity.pdbx_description
1 polymer ?
#
loop_
_entity_poly.entity_id
_entity_poly.type
_entity_poly.pdbx_seq_one_letter_code
_entity_poly.pdbx_strand_id
1 'polypeptide(L)' 'MPKTNDAALAAFIALKAEIDAALDRIRAASDDHFFASPADVHWGHVTALADHVALLKRVTDATYDEGEHAP' A
#
# COMPACT_ATOMS: atom_id res chain seq x y z
N MET A 1 -2.98 -27.85 17.54
CA MET A 1 -3.27 -28.59 16.30
C MET A 1 -2.24 -28.14 15.25
N PRO A 2 -1.62 -29.05 14.47
CA PRO A 2 -0.66 -28.63 13.46
C PRO A 2 -1.40 -27.78 12.40
N LYS A 3 -0.79 -26.68 11.95
CA LYS A 3 -1.33 -25.88 10.84
C LYS A 3 -1.29 -26.76 9.58
N THR A 4 -2.45 -27.13 9.07
CA THR A 4 -2.56 -27.83 7.78
C THR A 4 -2.30 -26.86 6.64
N ASN A 5 -1.90 -27.36 5.47
CA ASN A 5 -1.73 -26.52 4.27
C ASN A 5 -3.01 -25.74 3.94
N ASP A 6 -4.19 -26.32 4.20
CA ASP A 6 -5.47 -25.65 4.00
C ASP A 6 -5.64 -24.43 4.93
N ALA A 7 -5.21 -24.54 6.19
CA ALA A 7 -5.25 -23.42 7.13
C ALA A 7 -4.30 -22.29 6.71
N ALA A 8 -3.12 -22.64 6.18
CA ALA A 8 -2.17 -21.67 5.64
C ALA A 8 -2.71 -20.99 4.37
N LEU A 9 -3.33 -21.76 3.47
CA LEU A 9 -3.96 -21.24 2.25
C LEU A 9 -5.10 -20.28 2.56
N ALA A 10 -5.99 -20.65 3.50
CA ALA A 10 -7.08 -19.79 3.93
C ALA A 10 -6.57 -18.47 4.51
N ALA A 11 -5.53 -18.53 5.36
CA ALA A 11 -4.90 -17.33 5.92
C ALA A 11 -4.26 -16.46 4.83
N PHE A 12 -3.59 -17.06 3.85
CA PHE A 12 -3.00 -16.33 2.73
C PHE A 12 -4.06 -15.59 1.90
N ILE A 13 -5.16 -16.27 1.54
CA ILE A 13 -6.25 -15.67 0.77
C ILE A 13 -6.88 -14.50 1.55
N ALA A 14 -7.10 -14.65 2.86
CA ALA A 14 -7.65 -13.60 3.69
C ALA A 14 -6.74 -12.36 3.72
N LEU A 15 -5.44 -12.55 3.97
CA LEU A 15 -4.47 -11.47 3.99
C LEU A 15 -4.33 -10.79 2.62
N LYS A 16 -4.34 -11.56 1.52
CA LYS A 16 -4.32 -10.99 0.17
C LYS A 16 -5.55 -10.12 -0.07
N ALA A 17 -6.74 -10.59 0.29
CA ALA A 17 -7.98 -9.84 0.11
C ALA A 17 -7.97 -8.52 0.90
N GLU A 18 -7.39 -8.51 2.11
CA GLU A 18 -7.20 -7.29 2.89
C GLU A 18 -6.25 -6.30 2.20
N ILE A 19 -5.13 -6.78 1.62
CA ILE A 19 -4.20 -5.95 0.85
C ILE A 19 -4.87 -5.39 -0.39
N ASP A 20 -5.57 -6.21 -1.17
CA ASP A 20 -6.28 -5.79 -2.39
C ASP A 20 -7.28 -4.67 -2.06
N ALA A 21 -8.07 -4.84 -1.00
CA ALA A 21 -9.05 -3.83 -0.56
C ALA A 21 -8.39 -2.52 -0.09
N ALA A 22 -7.19 -2.58 0.52
CA ALA A 22 -6.43 -1.40 0.88
C ALA A 22 -5.87 -0.67 -0.35
N LEU A 23 -5.35 -1.41 -1.33
CA LEU A 23 -4.85 -0.84 -2.59
C LEU A 23 -5.96 -0.16 -3.37
N ASP A 24 -7.15 -0.75 -3.46
CA ASP A 24 -8.32 -0.15 -4.12
C ASP A 24 -8.73 1.18 -3.45
N ARG A 25 -8.68 1.25 -2.12
CA ARG A 25 -8.96 2.49 -1.37
C ARG A 25 -7.94 3.58 -1.64
N ILE A 26 -6.65 3.24 -1.68
CA ILE A 26 -5.58 4.20 -1.99
C ILE A 26 -5.73 4.70 -3.43
N ARG A 27 -6.06 3.80 -4.37
CA ARG A 27 -6.32 4.15 -5.76
C ARG A 27 -7.50 5.12 -5.88
N ALA A 28 -8.62 4.82 -5.24
CA ALA A 28 -9.79 5.70 -5.24
C ALA A 28 -9.48 7.09 -4.63
N ALA A 29 -8.70 7.13 -3.55
CA ALA A 29 -8.24 8.40 -2.99
C ALA A 29 -7.34 9.15 -3.97
N SER A 30 -6.43 8.47 -4.67
CA SER A 30 -5.58 9.08 -5.70
C SER A 30 -6.40 9.65 -6.86
N ASP A 31 -7.43 8.93 -7.32
CA ASP A 31 -8.33 9.42 -8.37
C ASP A 31 -9.10 10.68 -7.91
N ASP A 32 -9.39 10.79 -6.61
CA ASP A 32 -9.98 11.98 -5.97
C ASP A 32 -8.93 12.98 -5.44
N HIS A 33 -7.71 12.96 -5.98
CA HIS A 33 -6.61 13.88 -5.62
C HIS A 33 -6.29 13.91 -4.12
N PHE A 34 -6.43 12.77 -3.44
CA PHE A 34 -6.37 12.63 -2.00
C PHE A 34 -7.26 13.64 -1.25
N PHE A 35 -8.44 13.90 -1.81
CA PHE A 35 -9.47 14.80 -1.28
C PHE A 35 -9.03 16.27 -1.21
N ALA A 36 -7.93 16.63 -1.89
CA ALA A 36 -7.40 17.99 -1.90
C ALA A 36 -7.87 18.75 -3.15
N SER A 37 -8.47 19.93 -2.93
CA SER A 37 -8.75 20.89 -4.00
C SER A 37 -7.47 21.65 -4.37
N PRO A 38 -7.18 21.90 -5.66
CA PRO A 38 -6.00 22.66 -6.07
C PRO A 38 -5.83 24.03 -5.40
N ALA A 39 -6.93 24.68 -5.02
CA ALA A 39 -6.90 26.00 -4.36
C ALA A 39 -6.48 25.92 -2.88
N ASP A 40 -6.64 24.77 -2.24
CA ASP A 40 -6.40 24.54 -0.82
C ASP A 40 -5.08 23.78 -0.55
N VAL A 41 -4.41 23.31 -1.62
CA VAL A 41 -3.12 22.60 -1.52
C VAL A 41 -2.05 23.53 -0.92
N HIS A 42 -1.31 22.97 0.03
CA HIS A 42 -0.22 23.65 0.73
C HIS A 42 0.83 22.64 1.20
N TRP A 43 1.96 23.10 1.72
CA TRP A 43 3.08 22.23 2.11
C TRP A 43 2.73 21.12 3.10
N GLY A 44 1.80 21.34 4.03
CA GLY A 44 1.30 20.26 4.91
C GLY A 44 0.70 19.06 4.14
N HIS A 45 -0.02 19.28 3.04
CA HIS A 45 -0.52 18.21 2.17
C HIS A 45 0.64 17.45 1.49
N VAL A 46 1.66 18.19 1.06
CA VAL A 46 2.86 17.59 0.43
C VAL A 46 3.60 16.70 1.42
N THR A 47 3.80 17.16 2.67
CA THR A 47 4.42 16.34 3.72
C THR A 47 3.62 15.07 3.99
N ALA A 48 2.30 15.18 4.13
CA ALA A 48 1.44 14.01 4.32
C ALA A 48 1.57 13.01 3.16
N LEU A 49 1.56 13.46 1.90
CA LEU A 49 1.72 12.57 0.75
C LEU A 49 3.13 11.97 0.65
N ALA A 50 4.17 12.70 1.07
CA ALA A 50 5.53 12.17 1.12
C ALA A 50 5.63 10.95 2.05
N ASP A 51 4.93 10.97 3.18
CA ASP A 51 4.87 9.82 4.09
C ASP A 51 4.16 8.62 3.44
N HIS A 52 3.06 8.85 2.72
CA HIS A 52 2.35 7.79 2.00
C HIS A 52 3.23 7.17 0.90
N VAL A 53 3.95 8.00 0.15
CA VAL A 53 4.90 7.55 -0.88
C VAL A 53 6.01 6.70 -0.27
N ALA A 54 6.58 7.12 0.87
CA ALA A 54 7.63 6.36 1.55
C ALA A 54 7.14 4.98 2.02
N LEU A 55 5.92 4.90 2.55
CA LEU A 55 5.30 3.64 2.96
C LEU A 55 5.04 2.71 1.77
N LEU A 56 4.44 3.23 0.70
CA LEU A 56 4.18 2.45 -0.51
C LEU A 56 5.47 1.95 -1.14
N LYS A 57 6.50 2.80 -1.22
CA LYS A 57 7.82 2.40 -1.72
C LYS A 57 8.39 1.25 -0.90
N ARG A 58 8.40 1.35 0.42
CA ARG A 58 8.90 0.27 1.29
C ARG A 58 8.18 -1.06 1.06
N VAL A 59 6.86 -1.02 0.85
CA VAL A 59 6.06 -2.24 0.58
C VAL A 59 6.39 -2.81 -0.80
N THR A 60 6.51 -1.96 -1.82
CA THR A 60 6.90 -2.38 -3.17
C THR A 60 8.31 -2.96 -3.20
N ASP A 61 9.29 -2.27 -2.63
CA ASP A 61 10.69 -2.71 -2.55
C ASP A 61 10.78 -4.10 -1.87
N ALA A 62 10.04 -4.30 -0.76
CA ALA A 62 9.99 -5.58 -0.06
C ALA A 62 9.25 -6.70 -0.83
N THR A 63 8.34 -6.34 -1.74
CA THR A 63 7.59 -7.30 -2.56
C THR A 63 8.39 -7.76 -3.77
N TYR A 64 9.18 -6.88 -4.36
CA TYR A 64 9.94 -7.13 -5.59
C TYR A 64 11.44 -7.34 -5.37
N ASP A 65 11.92 -7.32 -4.13
CA ASP A 65 13.34 -7.47 -3.77
C ASP A 65 14.25 -6.39 -4.42
N GLU A 66 13.67 -5.22 -4.72
CA GLU A 66 14.37 -4.10 -5.38
C GLU A 66 15.42 -3.42 -4.46
N GLY A 67 15.50 -3.83 -3.19
CA GLY A 67 16.50 -3.39 -2.23
C GLY A 67 17.83 -4.16 -2.28
N GLU A 68 17.86 -5.37 -2.87
CA GLU A 68 19.07 -6.22 -2.92
C GLU A 68 19.62 -6.40 -4.36
N HIS A 69 18.91 -5.92 -5.39
CA HIS A 69 19.34 -5.96 -6.81
C HIS A 69 19.11 -4.65 -7.58
N ALA A 70 19.42 -3.50 -6.97
CA ALA A 70 19.76 -2.33 -7.76
C ALA A 70 21.27 -2.41 -8.14
N PRO A 71 21.66 -2.44 -9.43
CA PRO A 71 23.05 -2.25 -9.82
C PRO A 71 23.59 -0.86 -9.44
#